data_AF-A0A7V8CXV1-F1
#
_entry.id   AF-A0A7V8CXV1-F1
#
_cell.length_a   1.000
_cell.length_b   1.000
_cell.length_c   1.000
_cell.angle_alpha   90.00
_cell.angle_beta   90.00
_cell.angle_gamma   90.00
#
_symmetry.space_group_name_H-M   'P 1'
#
loop_
_entity.id
_entity.type
_entity.pdbx_description
1 polymer ?
#
loop_
_entity_poly.entity_id
_entity_poly.type
_entity_poly.pdbx_seq_one_letter_code
_entity_poly.pdbx_strand_id
1 'polypeptide(L)'
;MVTCSHIRKELLLDATSADLEVQEHIRSCPACAAYARKHEQLDNATRCELRWEVPSDLTANLLTMTLSQAAFAAALSPQPKRWHVICAYIATTASILLSLLIGWQVFELVAAQVDVQAQITQAMALPGQWVAQLTQSMPQSRYVVDFAMRAHTQLLWLLMAAFVWAILDKWNPQQAIQQRQSA
;
A
#
# COMPACT_ATOMS: atom_id res chain seq x y z
N MET A 1 -0.46 1.60 27.31
CA MET A 1 0.71 2.21 27.98
C MET A 1 1.68 1.11 28.32
N VAL A 2 2.84 1.09 27.66
CA VAL A 2 3.88 0.09 27.89
C VAL A 2 4.56 0.38 29.23
N THR A 3 4.65 -0.62 30.10
CA THR A 3 5.30 -0.46 31.41
C THR A 3 6.77 -0.87 31.33
N CYS A 4 7.63 -0.26 32.15
CA CYS A 4 9.05 -0.63 32.22
C CYS A 4 9.25 -2.12 32.55
N SER A 5 8.32 -2.72 33.30
CA SER A 5 8.37 -4.15 33.63
C SER A 5 8.13 -5.05 32.42
N HIS A 6 7.26 -4.63 31.49
CA HIS A 6 7.00 -5.34 30.24
C HIS A 6 8.24 -5.28 29.34
N ILE A 7 8.81 -4.08 29.15
CA ILE A 7 10.00 -3.89 28.33
C ILE A 7 11.20 -4.68 28.85
N ARG A 8 11.38 -4.75 30.17
CA ARG A 8 12.47 -5.56 30.74
C ARG A 8 12.28 -7.06 30.48
N LYS A 9 11.04 -7.56 30.43
CA LYS A 9 10.77 -8.96 30.09
C LYS A 9 11.04 -9.21 28.61
N GLU A 10 10.60 -8.32 27.73
CA GLU A 10 10.88 -8.40 26.28
C GLU A 10 12.38 -8.40 26.01
N LEU A 11 13.14 -7.47 26.61
CA LEU A 11 14.59 -7.41 26.46
C LEU A 11 15.35 -8.64 26.98
N LEU A 12 14.75 -9.41 27.91
CA LEU A 12 15.33 -10.68 28.38
C LEU A 12 15.08 -11.83 27.40
N LEU A 13 14.02 -11.76 26.62
CA LEU A 13 13.66 -12.77 25.62
C LEU A 13 14.42 -12.54 24.31
N ASP A 14 14.46 -11.29 23.86
CA ASP A 14 15.18 -10.87 22.66
C ASP A 14 15.87 -9.52 22.92
N ALA A 15 17.19 -9.57 23.11
CA ALA A 15 18.02 -8.39 23.31
C ALA A 15 18.02 -7.45 22.07
N THR A 16 17.65 -7.98 20.90
CA THR A 16 17.62 -7.29 19.61
C THR A 16 16.20 -7.15 19.05
N SER A 17 15.21 -7.01 19.93
CA SER A 17 13.82 -6.80 19.51
C SER A 17 13.73 -5.63 18.51
N ALA A 18 13.29 -5.92 17.28
CA ALA A 18 13.08 -4.92 16.23
C ALA A 18 11.79 -4.09 16.43
N ASP A 19 11.05 -4.36 17.51
CA ASP A 19 9.78 -3.74 17.80
C ASP A 19 9.93 -2.23 18.07
N LEU A 20 9.22 -1.44 17.26
CA LEU A 20 9.26 0.02 17.28
C LEU A 20 8.85 0.57 18.67
N GLU A 21 7.88 -0.07 19.33
CA GLU A 21 7.39 0.35 20.64
C GLU A 21 8.43 0.18 21.75
N VAL A 22 9.23 -0.89 21.68
CA VAL A 22 10.32 -1.16 22.63
C VAL A 22 11.43 -0.14 22.44
N GLN A 23 11.80 0.15 21.20
CA GLN A 23 12.83 1.15 20.88
C GLN A 23 12.42 2.56 21.32
N GLU A 24 11.16 2.94 21.10
CA GLU A 24 10.66 4.26 21.51
C GLU A 24 10.61 4.39 23.04
N HIS A 25 10.25 3.33 23.75
CA HIS A 25 10.29 3.32 25.21
C HIS A 25 11.72 3.39 25.76
N ILE A 26 12.68 2.70 25.13
CA ILE A 26 14.10 2.75 25.52
C ILE A 26 14.66 4.17 25.35
N ARG A 27 14.28 4.88 24.27
CA ARG A 27 14.70 6.27 24.04
C ARG A 27 14.12 7.23 25.08
N SER A 28 12.89 7.01 25.51
CA SER A 28 12.20 7.88 26.47
C SER A 28 12.51 7.57 27.94
N CYS A 29 12.91 6.33 28.28
CA CYS A 29 13.17 5.91 29.67
C CYS A 29 14.66 5.64 29.93
N PRO A 30 15.37 6.48 30.73
CA PRO A 30 16.81 6.32 30.98
C PRO A 30 17.15 5.05 31.76
N ALA A 31 16.22 4.56 32.60
CA ALA A 31 16.41 3.32 33.35
C ALA A 31 16.37 2.08 32.44
N CYS A 32 15.48 2.05 31.45
CA CYS A 32 15.41 0.97 30.47
C CYS A 32 16.60 1.03 29.49
N ALA A 33 17.04 2.24 29.10
CA ALA A 33 18.27 2.39 28.31
C ALA A 33 19.54 1.90 29.04
N ALA A 34 19.67 2.21 30.33
CA ALA A 34 20.77 1.69 31.14
C ALA A 34 20.72 0.16 31.29
N TYR A 35 19.52 -0.41 31.41
CA TYR A 35 19.33 -1.85 31.47
C TYR A 35 19.71 -2.54 30.15
N ALA A 36 19.23 -2.02 29.01
CA ALA A 36 19.55 -2.56 27.68
C ALA A 36 21.06 -2.58 27.41
N ARG A 37 21.77 -1.49 27.74
CA ARG A 37 23.25 -1.43 27.59
C ARG A 37 23.98 -2.48 28.43
N LYS A 38 23.53 -2.72 29.67
CA LYS A 38 24.13 -3.76 30.53
C LYS A 38 23.89 -5.16 29.96
N HIS A 39 22.71 -5.40 29.41
CA HIS A 39 22.38 -6.66 28.76
C HIS A 39 23.25 -6.90 27.52
N GLU A 40 23.38 -5.89 26.65
CA GLU A 40 24.23 -5.95 25.47
C GLU A 40 25.71 -6.20 25.82
N GLN A 41 26.21 -5.56 26.89
CA GLN A 41 27.57 -5.82 27.38
C GLN A 41 27.75 -7.26 27.86
N LEU A 42 26.76 -7.79 28.59
CA LEU A 42 26.78 -9.18 29.05
C LEU A 42 26.72 -10.16 27.87
N ASP A 43 25.85 -9.92 26.89
CA ASP A 43 25.73 -10.75 25.69
C ASP A 43 27.01 -10.73 24.86
N ASN A 44 27.66 -9.58 24.74
CA ASN A 44 28.94 -9.49 24.04
C ASN A 44 30.04 -10.24 24.79
N ALA A 45 30.11 -10.11 26.11
CA ALA A 45 31.08 -10.85 26.92
C ALA A 45 30.83 -12.37 26.84
N THR A 46 29.58 -12.81 26.96
CA THR A 46 29.23 -14.24 26.86
C THR A 46 29.51 -14.79 25.47
N ARG A 47 29.21 -14.04 24.39
CA ARG A 47 29.54 -14.44 23.02
C ARG A 47 31.04 -14.54 22.78
N CYS A 48 31.85 -13.68 23.40
CA CYS A 48 33.30 -13.77 23.32
C CYS A 48 33.83 -15.04 23.99
N GLU A 49 33.27 -15.43 25.13
CA GLU A 49 33.64 -16.67 25.84
C GLU A 49 33.08 -17.94 25.17
N LEU A 50 31.89 -17.86 24.58
CA LEU A 50 31.21 -18.97 23.89
C LEU A 50 31.65 -19.13 22.42
N ARG A 51 32.55 -18.28 21.93
CA ARG A 51 33.13 -18.42 20.59
C ARG A 51 34.08 -19.62 20.58
N TRP A 52 33.51 -20.78 20.30
CA TRP A 52 34.30 -21.89 19.77
C TRP A 52 34.94 -21.46 18.45
N GLU A 53 36.20 -21.83 18.26
CA GLU A 53 36.89 -21.70 16.97
C GLU A 53 36.04 -22.33 15.89
N VAL A 54 35.53 -21.49 14.99
CA VAL A 54 34.71 -21.95 13.88
C VAL A 54 35.62 -22.76 12.96
N PRO A 55 35.31 -24.04 12.67
CA PRO A 55 36.12 -24.86 11.79
C PRO A 55 36.31 -24.15 10.44
N SER A 56 37.56 -24.00 10.01
CA SER A 56 37.92 -23.33 8.75
C SER A 56 37.25 -23.98 7.54
N ASP A 57 36.95 -25.27 7.63
CA ASP A 57 36.29 -26.02 6.57
C ASP A 57 34.82 -25.59 6.41
N LEU A 58 34.17 -25.23 7.51
CA LEU A 58 32.76 -24.82 7.49
C LEU A 58 32.61 -23.38 7.00
N THR A 59 33.55 -22.49 7.37
CA THR A 59 33.59 -21.13 6.81
C THR A 59 33.91 -21.14 5.32
N ALA A 60 34.86 -21.98 4.87
CA ALA A 60 35.14 -22.15 3.44
C ALA A 60 33.92 -22.66 2.66
N ASN A 61 33.19 -23.65 3.19
CA ASN A 61 31.98 -24.18 2.56
C ASN A 61 30.82 -23.18 2.54
N LEU A 62 30.65 -22.36 3.58
CA LEU A 62 29.64 -21.30 3.57
C LEU A 62 30.01 -20.17 2.61
N LEU A 63 31.30 -19.83 2.49
CA LEU A 63 31.77 -18.84 1.52
C LEU A 63 31.55 -19.32 0.08
N THR A 64 31.80 -20.59 -0.23
CA THR A 64 31.53 -21.13 -1.57
C THR A 64 30.03 -21.16 -1.88
N MET A 65 29.18 -21.53 -0.91
CA MET A 65 27.73 -21.48 -1.08
C MET A 65 27.21 -20.06 -1.30
N THR A 66 27.64 -19.09 -0.50
CA THR A 66 27.19 -17.69 -0.63
C THR A 66 27.69 -17.04 -1.93
N LEU A 67 28.94 -17.32 -2.35
CA LEU A 67 29.46 -16.87 -3.65
C LEU A 67 28.71 -17.52 -4.82
N SER A 68 28.40 -18.81 -4.73
CA SER A 68 27.59 -19.49 -5.76
C SER A 68 26.16 -18.96 -5.81
N GLN A 69 25.60 -18.56 -4.67
CA GLN A 69 24.24 -18.05 -4.55
C GLN A 69 24.15 -16.60 -5.00
N ALA A 70 25.19 -15.80 -4.77
CA ALA A 70 25.34 -14.46 -5.34
C ALA A 70 25.52 -14.53 -6.87
N ALA A 71 26.30 -15.50 -7.38
CA ALA A 71 26.44 -15.73 -8.82
C ALA A 71 25.12 -16.21 -9.45
N PHE A 72 24.36 -17.07 -8.76
CA PHE A 72 23.01 -17.46 -9.18
C PHE A 72 22.04 -16.27 -9.16
N ALA A 73 22.03 -15.47 -8.09
CA ALA A 73 21.18 -14.28 -7.98
C ALA A 73 21.51 -13.23 -9.06
N ALA A 74 22.79 -13.07 -9.41
CA ALA A 74 23.23 -12.21 -10.51
C ALA A 74 22.81 -12.76 -11.88
N ALA A 75 22.87 -14.08 -12.08
CA ALA A 75 22.42 -14.74 -13.32
C ALA A 75 20.88 -14.75 -13.49
N LEU A 76 20.14 -14.74 -12.37
CA LEU A 76 18.67 -14.70 -12.34
C LEU A 76 18.08 -13.28 -12.34
N SER A 77 18.90 -12.23 -12.43
CA SER A 77 18.42 -10.87 -12.71
C SER A 77 18.66 -10.53 -14.18
N PRO A 78 17.89 -11.09 -15.14
CA PRO A 78 17.86 -10.54 -16.48
C PRO A 78 17.22 -9.16 -16.34
N GLN A 79 18.02 -8.09 -16.38
CA GLN A 79 17.44 -6.76 -16.57
C GLN A 79 16.64 -6.82 -17.87
N PRO A 80 15.30 -6.67 -17.82
CA PRO A 80 14.51 -6.75 -19.04
C PRO A 80 14.94 -5.61 -19.94
N LYS A 81 15.49 -5.95 -21.11
CA LYS A 81 15.84 -4.96 -22.14
C LYS A 81 14.62 -4.06 -22.33
N ARG A 82 14.80 -2.75 -22.11
CA ARG A 82 13.75 -1.70 -22.05
C ARG A 82 12.68 -1.80 -23.14
N TRP A 83 13.04 -2.33 -24.31
CA TRP A 83 12.14 -2.61 -25.43
C TRP A 83 11.05 -3.65 -25.12
N HIS A 84 11.33 -4.72 -24.36
CA HIS A 84 10.32 -5.72 -23.97
C HIS A 84 9.26 -5.11 -23.06
N VAL A 85 9.67 -4.24 -22.14
CA VAL A 85 8.76 -3.51 -21.26
C VAL A 85 7.86 -2.59 -22.08
N ILE A 86 8.43 -1.85 -23.04
CA ILE A 86 7.66 -0.98 -23.94
C ILE A 86 6.65 -1.79 -24.78
N CYS A 87 7.06 -2.90 -25.37
CA CYS A 87 6.16 -3.76 -26.15
C CYS A 87 5.03 -4.34 -25.28
N ALA A 88 5.32 -4.77 -24.06
CA ALA A 88 4.32 -5.27 -23.13
C ALA A 88 3.29 -4.20 -22.74
N TYR A 89 3.75 -2.96 -22.50
CA TYR A 89 2.86 -1.82 -22.23
C TYR A 89 1.99 -1.46 -23.43
N ILE A 90 2.55 -1.45 -24.64
CA ILE A 90 1.78 -1.18 -25.86
C ILE A 90 0.74 -2.28 -26.09
N ALA A 91 1.11 -3.55 -25.90
CA ALA A 91 0.19 -4.66 -26.05
C ALA A 91 -0.96 -4.63 -25.03
N THR A 92 -0.67 -4.32 -23.76
CA THR A 92 -1.71 -4.21 -22.72
C THR A 92 -2.62 -3.01 -22.95
N THR A 93 -2.07 -1.85 -23.29
CA THR A 93 -2.88 -0.67 -23.61
C THR A 93 -3.75 -0.88 -24.84
N ALA A 94 -3.22 -1.51 -25.89
CA ALA A 94 -4.00 -1.88 -27.06
C ALA A 94 -5.12 -2.88 -26.73
N SER A 95 -4.84 -3.88 -25.89
CA SER A 95 -5.84 -4.86 -25.45
C SER A 95 -6.97 -4.21 -24.63
N ILE A 96 -6.64 -3.28 -23.73
CA ILE A 96 -7.64 -2.54 -22.94
C ILE A 96 -8.49 -1.66 -23.85
N LEU A 97 -7.86 -0.89 -24.74
CA LEU A 97 -8.59 -0.02 -25.67
C LEU A 97 -9.50 -0.83 -26.60
N LEU A 98 -9.01 -1.96 -27.11
CA LEU A 98 -9.81 -2.85 -27.96
C LEU A 98 -11.00 -3.43 -27.19
N SER A 99 -10.77 -3.87 -25.94
CA SER A 99 -11.85 -4.39 -25.09
C SER A 99 -12.91 -3.33 -24.80
N LEU A 100 -12.48 -2.09 -24.55
CA LEU A 100 -13.38 -0.97 -24.29
C LEU A 100 -14.19 -0.59 -25.53
N LEU A 101 -13.55 -0.58 -26.71
CA LEU A 101 -14.20 -0.28 -27.98
C LEU A 101 -15.26 -1.35 -28.33
N ILE A 102 -14.93 -2.63 -28.12
CA ILE A 102 -15.89 -3.73 -28.32
C ILE A 102 -17.05 -3.61 -27.33
N GLY A 103 -16.76 -3.32 -26.05
CA GLY A 103 -17.78 -3.09 -25.04
C GLY A 103 -18.71 -1.93 -25.40
N TRP A 104 -18.16 -0.85 -25.94
CA TRP A 104 -18.93 0.29 -26.42
C TRP A 104 -19.84 -0.06 -27.60
N GLN A 105 -19.35 -0.82 -28.58
CA GLN A 105 -20.14 -1.27 -29.73
C GLN A 105 -21.30 -2.19 -29.32
N VAL A 106 -21.05 -3.11 -28.38
CA VAL A 106 -22.10 -3.97 -27.81
C VAL A 106 -23.12 -3.13 -27.05
N PHE A 107 -22.67 -2.13 -26.30
CA PHE A 107 -23.56 -1.21 -25.59
C PHE A 107 -24.46 -0.43 -26.55
N GLU A 108 -23.93 0.13 -27.64
CA GLU A 108 -24.75 0.83 -28.65
C GLU A 108 -25.75 -0.10 -29.32
N LEU A 109 -25.35 -1.33 -29.65
CA LEU A 109 -26.24 -2.31 -30.26
C LEU A 109 -27.40 -2.71 -29.34
N VAL A 110 -27.11 -2.88 -28.04
CA VAL A 110 -28.13 -3.19 -27.01
C VAL A 110 -29.00 -1.96 -26.74
N ALA A 111 -28.41 -0.77 -26.66
CA ALA A 111 -29.11 0.50 -26.46
C ALA A 111 -30.01 0.87 -27.64
N ALA A 112 -29.73 0.39 -28.85
CA ALA A 112 -30.60 0.57 -30.02
C ALA A 112 -31.81 -0.37 -30.02
N GLN A 113 -31.73 -1.55 -29.38
CA GLN A 113 -32.81 -2.53 -29.35
C GLN A 113 -33.71 -2.42 -28.11
N VAL A 114 -33.15 -1.95 -27.01
CA VAL A 114 -33.90 -1.66 -25.79
C VAL A 114 -34.16 -0.16 -25.78
N ASP A 115 -35.39 0.27 -25.52
CA ASP A 115 -35.75 1.69 -25.33
C ASP A 115 -35.21 2.17 -23.96
N VAL A 116 -33.90 2.01 -23.76
CA VAL A 116 -33.15 2.27 -22.53
C VAL A 116 -33.29 3.73 -22.15
N GLN A 117 -33.48 4.62 -23.12
CA GLN A 117 -33.66 6.03 -22.86
C GLN A 117 -35.00 6.33 -22.17
N ALA A 118 -36.09 5.64 -22.54
CA ALA A 118 -37.37 5.72 -21.85
C ALA A 118 -37.33 5.07 -20.46
N GLN A 119 -36.63 3.94 -20.31
CA GLN A 119 -36.51 3.25 -19.02
C GLN A 119 -35.54 3.94 -18.05
N ILE A 120 -34.44 4.54 -18.52
CA ILE A 120 -33.52 5.33 -17.68
C ILE A 120 -34.18 6.63 -17.25
N THR A 121 -34.96 7.29 -18.13
CA THR A 121 -35.70 8.49 -17.73
C THR A 121 -36.81 8.17 -16.72
N GLN A 122 -37.49 7.03 -16.83
CA GLN A 122 -38.42 6.53 -15.80
C GLN A 122 -37.69 6.11 -14.51
N ALA A 123 -36.54 5.46 -14.61
CA ALA A 123 -35.73 5.05 -13.45
C ALA A 123 -35.10 6.24 -12.73
N MET A 124 -34.78 7.33 -13.43
CA MET A 124 -34.30 8.59 -12.84
C MET A 124 -35.43 9.44 -12.25
N ALA A 125 -36.67 9.28 -12.72
CA ALA A 125 -37.84 9.94 -12.14
C ALA A 125 -38.38 9.23 -10.88
N LEU A 126 -38.21 7.90 -10.81
CA LEU A 126 -38.59 7.05 -9.68
C LEU A 126 -38.05 7.50 -8.31
N PRO A 127 -36.75 7.83 -8.12
CA PRO A 127 -36.23 8.25 -6.84
C PRO A 127 -36.85 9.58 -6.37
N GLY A 128 -37.15 10.51 -7.30
CA GLY A 128 -37.84 11.77 -6.96
C GLY A 128 -39.25 11.52 -6.43
N GLN A 129 -39.99 10.59 -7.03
CA GLN A 129 -41.34 10.21 -6.59
C GLN A 129 -41.31 9.47 -5.25
N TRP A 130 -40.35 8.56 -5.07
CA TRP A 130 -40.15 7.84 -3.81
C TRP A 130 -39.77 8.78 -2.65
N VAL A 131 -38.87 9.76 -2.90
CA VAL A 131 -38.48 10.77 -1.91
C VAL A 131 -39.67 11.69 -1.58
N ALA A 132 -40.48 12.09 -2.56
CA ALA A 132 -41.70 12.85 -2.32
C ALA A 132 -42.72 12.06 -1.46
N GLN A 133 -42.84 10.75 -1.68
CA GLN A 133 -43.76 9.88 -0.94
C GLN A 133 -43.25 9.58 0.49
N LEU A 134 -41.93 9.42 0.67
CA LEU A 134 -41.28 9.31 1.99
C LEU A 134 -41.40 10.61 2.80
N THR A 135 -41.23 11.76 2.15
CA THR A 135 -41.32 13.07 2.83
C THR A 135 -42.74 13.46 3.18
N GLN A 136 -43.76 12.91 2.49
CA GLN A 136 -45.17 13.01 2.89
C GLN A 136 -45.53 12.10 4.06
N SER A 137 -44.98 10.89 4.12
CA SER A 137 -45.30 9.91 5.17
C SER A 137 -44.56 10.14 6.49
N MET A 138 -43.38 10.78 6.48
CA MET A 138 -42.62 11.10 7.70
C MET A 138 -41.93 12.47 7.62
N PRO A 139 -42.50 13.55 8.20
CA PRO A 139 -41.94 14.90 8.10
C PRO A 139 -40.59 15.10 8.82
N GLN A 140 -40.19 14.19 9.73
CA GLN A 140 -38.87 14.18 10.37
C GLN A 140 -37.74 13.75 9.41
N SER A 141 -38.03 13.06 8.31
CA SER A 141 -37.02 12.59 7.34
C SER A 141 -36.37 13.71 6.52
N ARG A 142 -36.99 14.90 6.48
CA ARG A 142 -36.50 16.07 5.72
C ARG A 142 -35.07 16.46 6.12
N TYR A 143 -34.75 16.39 7.42
CA TYR A 143 -33.40 16.66 7.91
C TYR A 143 -32.35 15.66 7.41
N VAL A 144 -32.73 14.38 7.28
CA VAL A 144 -31.83 13.31 6.82
C VAL A 144 -31.58 13.43 5.32
N VAL A 145 -32.61 13.76 4.54
CA VAL A 145 -32.49 13.97 3.08
C VAL A 145 -31.63 15.21 2.78
N ASP A 146 -31.86 16.32 3.47
CA ASP A 146 -31.04 17.54 3.30
C ASP A 146 -29.59 17.35 3.75
N PHE A 147 -29.36 16.47 4.73
CA PHE A 147 -28.01 16.09 5.17
C PHE A 147 -27.32 15.18 4.14
N ALA A 148 -28.03 14.18 3.63
CA ALA A 148 -27.52 13.27 2.60
C ALA A 148 -27.17 14.01 1.29
N MET A 149 -27.99 14.99 0.89
CA MET A 149 -27.73 15.79 -0.31
C MET A 149 -26.48 16.67 -0.14
N ARG A 150 -26.29 17.28 1.04
CA ARG A 150 -25.07 18.03 1.38
C ARG A 150 -23.84 17.13 1.44
N ALA A 151 -23.96 15.95 2.04
CA ALA A 151 -22.89 14.97 2.12
C ALA A 151 -22.46 14.49 0.72
N HIS A 152 -23.41 14.23 -0.17
CA HIS A 152 -23.14 13.84 -1.56
C HIS A 152 -22.37 14.93 -2.31
N THR A 153 -22.78 16.20 -2.19
CA THR A 153 -22.05 17.33 -2.79
C THR A 153 -20.64 17.48 -2.23
N GLN A 154 -20.44 17.28 -0.92
CA GLN A 154 -19.10 17.33 -0.32
C GLN A 154 -18.21 16.16 -0.77
N LEU A 155 -18.78 14.96 -0.93
CA LEU A 155 -18.08 13.78 -1.43
C LEU A 155 -17.63 13.97 -2.89
N LEU A 156 -18.49 14.55 -3.72
CA LEU A 156 -18.16 14.92 -5.11
C LEU A 156 -17.00 15.93 -5.18
N TRP A 157 -17.00 16.91 -4.27
CA TRP A 157 -15.91 17.88 -4.18
C TRP A 157 -14.59 17.25 -3.72
N LEU A 158 -14.63 16.36 -2.73
CA LEU A 158 -13.46 15.61 -2.27
C LEU A 158 -12.92 14.67 -3.36
N LEU A 159 -13.80 14.02 -4.11
CA LEU A 159 -13.42 13.15 -5.22
C LEU A 159 -12.77 13.96 -6.36
N MET A 160 -13.33 15.13 -6.70
CA MET A 160 -12.71 16.07 -7.63
C MET A 160 -11.32 16.51 -7.14
N ALA A 161 -11.19 16.90 -5.87
CA ALA A 161 -9.91 17.31 -5.30
C ALA A 161 -8.88 16.16 -5.33
N ALA A 162 -9.29 14.94 -4.98
CA ALA A 162 -8.44 13.76 -5.05
C ALA A 162 -8.00 13.44 -6.49
N PHE A 163 -8.89 13.63 -7.47
CA PHE A 163 -8.59 13.40 -8.87
C PHE A 163 -7.60 14.44 -9.42
N VAL A 164 -7.81 15.72 -9.11
CA VAL A 164 -6.86 16.80 -9.45
C VAL A 164 -5.51 16.55 -8.81
N TRP A 165 -5.49 16.14 -7.54
CA TRP A 165 -4.26 15.83 -6.83
C TRP A 165 -3.51 14.63 -7.43
N ALA A 166 -4.22 13.56 -7.80
CA ALA A 166 -3.63 12.39 -8.45
C ALA A 166 -3.04 12.72 -9.84
N ILE A 167 -3.64 13.65 -10.57
CA ILE A 167 -3.10 14.15 -11.84
C ILE A 167 -1.83 14.98 -11.58
N LEU A 168 -1.85 15.86 -10.58
CA LEU A 168 -0.70 16.70 -10.22
C LEU A 168 0.50 15.88 -9.76
N ASP A 169 0.27 14.83 -8.97
CA ASP A 169 1.34 13.95 -8.46
C ASP A 169 2.04 13.21 -9.60
N LYS A 170 1.27 12.72 -10.59
CA LYS A 170 1.83 12.13 -11.81
C LYS A 170 2.63 13.12 -12.67
N TRP A 171 2.40 14.41 -12.53
CA TRP A 171 3.09 15.46 -13.28
C TRP A 171 4.35 15.95 -12.57
N ASN A 172 4.68 15.48 -11.37
CA ASN A 172 5.85 15.97 -10.63
C ASN A 172 7.17 15.48 -11.28
N PRO A 173 7.91 16.35 -12.01
CA PRO A 173 9.12 15.96 -12.71
C PRO A 173 10.27 15.63 -11.75
N GLN A 174 10.15 15.99 -10.47
CA GLN A 174 11.16 15.71 -9.45
C GLN A 174 11.32 14.20 -9.21
N GLN A 175 10.26 13.40 -9.30
CA GLN A 175 10.36 11.94 -9.18
C GLN A 175 11.16 11.32 -10.34
N ALA A 176 11.02 11.86 -11.55
CA ALA A 176 11.79 11.43 -12.73
C ALA A 176 13.27 11.85 -12.68
N ILE A 177 13.59 12.96 -12.00
CA ILE A 177 14.97 13.43 -11.79
C ILE A 177 15.64 12.62 -10.66
N GLN A 178 14.92 12.34 -9.58
CA GLN A 178 15.45 11.59 -8.44
C GLN A 178 15.70 10.11 -8.78
N GLN A 179 14.88 9.50 -9.64
CA GLN A 179 15.15 8.16 -10.20
C GLN A 179 16.36 8.10 -11.15
N ARG A 180 16.77 9.22 -11.77
CA ARG A 180 18.00 9.28 -12.59
C ARG A 180 19.27 9.50 -11.77
N GLN A 181 19.15 9.99 -10.53
CA GLN A 181 20.31 10.20 -9.65
C GLN A 181 20.63 8.97 -8.80
N SER A 182 19.69 8.03 -8.69
CA SER A 182 19.87 6.74 -8.00
C SER A 182 20.17 5.56 -8.93
N ALA A 183 20.46 5.82 -10.22
CA ALA A 183 20.86 4.83 -11.22
C ALA A 183 22.24 5.19 -11.76
#